data_AF-A0A662M261-F1
#
_entry.id   AF-A0A662M261-F1
#
_cell.length_a   1.000
_cell.length_b   1.000
_cell.length_c   1.000
_cell.angle_alpha   90.00
_cell.angle_beta   90.00
_cell.angle_gamma   90.00
#
_symmetry.space_group_name_H-M   'P 1'
#
loop_
_entity.id
_entity.type
_entity.pdbx_description
1 polymer ?
#
loop_
_entity_poly.entity_id
_entity_poly.type
_entity_poly.pdbx_seq_one_letter_code
_entity_poly.pdbx_strand_id
1 'polypeptide(L)'
;MSASIDNFAELWDSYELSKDIKEVLEEAYPYMQHSKHIVEEIILKHKISTLEDLEKHIEKILGDYNRIYPRCSITLLTDLKILLNVIKKLKKEHKR
;
A
#
# COMPACT_ATOMS: atom_id res chain seq x y z
N MET A 1 30.85 -9.80 -11.77
CA MET A 1 29.48 -10.10 -12.23
C MET A 1 28.53 -9.67 -11.13
N SER A 2 27.45 -8.98 -11.49
CA SER A 2 26.62 -8.10 -10.64
C SER A 2 26.24 -8.65 -9.28
N ALA A 3 26.54 -7.86 -8.24
CA ALA A 3 25.80 -7.89 -7.00
C ALA A 3 24.53 -7.01 -7.14
N SER A 4 23.49 -7.40 -6.40
CA SER A 4 22.32 -6.60 -6.06
C SER A 4 21.23 -6.43 -7.14
N ILE A 5 20.50 -7.52 -7.43
CA ILE A 5 19.04 -7.36 -7.51
C ILE A 5 18.60 -7.57 -6.06
N ASP A 6 18.48 -6.49 -5.31
CA ASP A 6 17.94 -6.51 -3.96
C ASP A 6 16.63 -7.31 -3.99
N ASN A 7 16.54 -8.36 -3.19
CA ASN A 7 15.42 -9.29 -3.20
C ASN A 7 14.17 -8.55 -2.73
N PHE A 8 13.46 -7.95 -3.68
CA PHE A 8 12.28 -7.14 -3.44
C PHE A 8 11.18 -7.94 -2.70
N ALA A 9 11.04 -9.22 -3.03
CA ALA A 9 10.13 -10.15 -2.36
C ALA A 9 10.44 -10.31 -0.87
N GLU A 10 11.73 -10.24 -0.46
CA GLU A 10 12.12 -10.44 0.95
C GLU A 10 11.61 -9.31 1.86
N LEU A 11 11.37 -8.10 1.34
CA LEU A 11 10.91 -6.96 2.15
C LEU A 11 9.55 -7.22 2.82
N TRP A 12 8.65 -7.92 2.12
CA TRP A 12 7.28 -8.14 2.58
C TRP A 12 7.04 -9.55 3.12
N ASP A 13 7.96 -10.49 2.88
CA ASP A 13 7.83 -11.88 3.31
C ASP A 13 7.91 -12.07 4.83
N SER A 14 8.46 -11.09 5.54
CA SER A 14 8.39 -11.04 7.02
C SER A 14 6.99 -10.70 7.56
N TYR A 15 6.08 -10.21 6.73
CA TYR A 15 4.72 -9.85 7.12
C TYR A 15 3.69 -10.87 6.62
N GLU A 16 2.72 -11.18 7.47
CA GLU A 16 1.58 -12.04 7.14
C GLU A 16 0.54 -11.24 6.31
N LEU A 17 0.87 -11.00 5.04
CA LEU A 17 0.04 -10.26 4.09
C LEU A 17 -0.52 -11.20 3.02
N SER A 18 -1.74 -10.92 2.54
CA SER A 18 -2.31 -11.65 1.42
C SER A 18 -1.52 -11.40 0.13
N LYS A 19 -1.53 -12.37 -0.78
CA LYS A 19 -0.81 -12.29 -2.06
C LYS A 19 -1.19 -11.03 -2.84
N ASP A 20 -2.48 -10.72 -2.92
CA ASP A 20 -2.98 -9.56 -3.65
C ASP A 20 -2.47 -8.24 -3.05
N ILE A 21 -2.37 -8.14 -1.72
CA ILE A 21 -1.81 -6.97 -1.04
C ILE A 21 -0.31 -6.85 -1.34
N LYS A 22 0.43 -7.97 -1.33
CA LYS A 22 1.87 -7.97 -1.67
C LYS A 22 2.10 -7.49 -3.10
N GLU A 23 1.30 -7.95 -4.05
CA GLU A 23 1.37 -7.55 -5.47
C GLU A 23 1.10 -6.04 -5.65
N VAL A 24 0.10 -5.51 -4.95
CA VAL A 24 -0.19 -4.07 -4.95
C VAL A 24 0.97 -3.26 -4.36
N LEU A 25 1.54 -3.71 -3.24
CA LEU A 25 2.69 -3.05 -2.62
C LEU A 25 3.92 -3.11 -3.52
N GLU A 26 4.10 -4.22 -4.25
CA GLU A 26 5.18 -4.41 -5.21
C GLU A 26 5.12 -3.42 -6.36
N GLU A 27 3.96 -3.31 -7.02
CA GLU A 27 3.78 -2.37 -8.12
C GLU A 27 3.85 -0.91 -7.65
N ALA A 28 3.38 -0.60 -6.44
CA ALA A 28 3.39 0.76 -5.90
C ALA A 28 4.75 1.21 -5.35
N TYR A 29 5.60 0.28 -4.88
CA TYR A 29 6.82 0.61 -4.12
C TYR A 29 7.78 1.59 -4.80
N PRO A 30 8.08 1.50 -6.11
CA PRO A 30 9.02 2.41 -6.76
C PRO A 30 8.61 3.90 -6.67
N TYR A 31 7.34 4.16 -6.36
CA TYR A 31 6.74 5.48 -6.30
C TYR A 31 6.44 5.95 -4.87
N MET A 32 6.54 5.06 -3.87
CA MET A 32 6.16 5.36 -2.48
C MET A 32 7.38 5.72 -1.63
N GLN A 33 7.24 6.76 -0.80
CA GLN A 33 8.26 7.14 0.17
C GLN A 33 8.04 6.52 1.57
N HIS A 34 6.79 6.22 1.92
CA HIS A 34 6.39 5.76 3.26
C HIS A 34 5.80 4.34 3.23
N SER A 35 6.31 3.48 2.34
CA SER A 35 5.82 2.10 2.15
C SER A 35 5.79 1.30 3.45
N LYS A 36 6.85 1.37 4.27
CA LYS A 36 6.91 0.72 5.59
C LYS A 36 5.81 1.22 6.55
N HIS A 37 5.58 2.53 6.60
CA HIS A 37 4.53 3.12 7.44
C HIS A 37 3.14 2.66 6.99
N ILE A 38 2.90 2.57 5.68
CA ILE A 38 1.64 2.04 5.15
C ILE A 38 1.45 0.59 5.59
N VAL A 39 2.46 -0.26 5.49
CA VAL A 39 2.34 -1.65 5.93
C VAL A 39 2.07 -1.74 7.43
N GLU A 40 2.88 -1.11 8.26
CA GLU A 40 2.80 -1.25 9.72
C GLU A 40 1.57 -0.55 10.32
N GLU A 41 1.37 0.73 9.98
CA GLU A 41 0.35 1.58 10.62
C GLU A 41 -1.00 1.53 9.93
N ILE A 42 -1.06 1.14 8.66
CA ILE A 42 -2.32 1.05 7.92
C ILE A 42 -2.75 -0.41 7.77
N ILE A 43 -1.90 -1.28 7.23
CA ILE A 43 -2.32 -2.65 6.89
C ILE A 43 -2.36 -3.53 8.15
N LEU A 44 -1.24 -3.66 8.87
CA LEU A 44 -1.12 -4.57 10.00
C LEU A 44 -1.92 -4.09 11.22
N LYS A 45 -1.79 -2.81 11.58
CA LYS A 45 -2.51 -2.22 12.72
C LYS A 45 -4.03 -2.32 12.59
N HIS A 46 -4.55 -2.17 11.38
CA HIS A 46 -5.99 -2.31 11.11
C HIS A 46 -6.41 -3.71 10.65
N LYS A 47 -5.49 -4.68 10.65
CA LYS A 47 -5.75 -6.08 10.26
C LYS A 47 -6.40 -6.20 8.88
N ILE A 48 -5.93 -5.40 7.92
CA ILE A 48 -6.44 -5.39 6.55
C ILE A 48 -5.92 -6.63 5.83
N SER A 49 -6.84 -7.53 5.43
CA SER A 49 -6.50 -8.79 4.77
C SER A 49 -6.87 -8.85 3.28
N THR A 50 -7.74 -7.97 2.81
CA THR A 50 -8.23 -7.96 1.41
C THR A 50 -7.94 -6.63 0.71
N LEU A 51 -7.88 -6.65 -0.63
CA LEU A 51 -7.77 -5.42 -1.43
C LEU A 51 -8.98 -4.49 -1.28
N GLU A 52 -10.16 -5.04 -1.00
CA GLU A 52 -11.37 -4.24 -0.80
C GLU A 52 -11.33 -3.49 0.54
N ASP A 53 -10.85 -4.15 1.60
CA ASP A 53 -10.65 -3.49 2.89
C ASP A 53 -9.55 -2.44 2.81
N LEU A 54 -8.47 -2.73 2.09
CA LEU A 54 -7.37 -1.78 1.85
C LEU A 54 -7.87 -0.54 1.10
N GLU A 55 -8.62 -0.73 0.01
CA GLU A 55 -9.21 0.36 -0.77
C GLU A 55 -10.13 1.23 0.11
N LYS A 56 -11.10 0.62 0.81
CA LYS A 56 -12.05 1.35 1.67
C LYS A 56 -11.33 2.14 2.76
N HIS A 57 -10.30 1.56 3.37
CA HIS A 57 -9.57 2.22 4.44
C HIS A 57 -8.72 3.38 3.92
N ILE A 58 -8.08 3.23 2.76
CA ILE A 58 -7.37 4.32 2.08
C ILE A 58 -8.35 5.44 1.72
N GLU A 59 -9.50 5.14 1.12
CA GLU A 59 -10.51 6.14 0.76
C GLU A 59 -11.02 6.89 1.99
N LYS A 60 -11.22 6.19 3.11
CA LYS A 60 -11.55 6.81 4.40
C LYS A 60 -10.45 7.75 4.88
N ILE A 61 -9.18 7.34 4.83
CA ILE A 61 -8.05 8.20 5.21
C ILE A 61 -7.99 9.44 4.31
N LEU A 62 -8.19 9.30 2.99
CA LEU A 62 -8.18 10.42 2.05
C LEU A 62 -9.36 11.38 2.26
N GLY A 63 -10.55 10.85 2.61
CA GLY A 63 -11.75 11.64 2.87
C GLY A 63 -11.72 12.39 4.21
N ASP A 64 -11.19 11.75 5.27
CA ASP A 64 -11.13 12.29 6.63
C ASP A 64 -9.69 12.69 7.04
N TYR A 65 -8.81 12.98 6.07
CA TYR A 65 -7.37 13.12 6.28
C TYR A 65 -7.00 14.08 7.42
N ASN A 66 -7.57 15.28 7.41
CA ASN A 66 -7.30 16.30 8.43
C ASN A 66 -7.73 15.88 9.84
N ARG A 67 -8.62 14.89 9.97
CA ARG A 67 -9.12 14.36 11.23
C ARG A 67 -8.37 13.12 11.69
N ILE A 68 -8.03 12.22 10.77
CA ILE A 68 -7.37 10.94 11.10
C ILE A 68 -5.86 11.15 11.27
N TYR A 69 -5.25 12.01 10.45
CA TYR A 69 -3.82 12.29 10.50
C TYR A 69 -3.53 13.80 10.41
N PRO A 70 -3.86 14.57 11.46
CA PRO A 70 -3.70 16.03 11.47
C PRO A 70 -2.25 16.52 11.33
N ARG A 71 -1.26 15.61 11.43
CA ARG A 71 0.17 15.91 11.31
C ARG A 71 0.89 15.09 10.23
N CYS A 72 0.17 14.31 9.43
CA CYS A 72 0.84 13.59 8.35
C CYS A 72 1.31 14.53 7.25
N SER A 73 2.40 14.14 6.61
CA SER A 73 2.97 14.85 5.47
C SER A 73 2.12 14.65 4.22
N ILE A 74 2.11 15.65 3.34
CA ILE A 74 1.52 15.58 2.00
C ILE A 74 2.08 14.37 1.20
N THR A 75 3.28 13.92 1.53
CA THR A 75 3.91 12.74 0.92
C THR A 75 3.20 11.44 1.26
N LEU A 76 2.73 11.23 2.49
CA LEU A 76 1.93 10.04 2.81
C LEU A 76 0.60 10.02 2.05
N LEU A 77 -0.05 11.18 1.88
CA LEU A 77 -1.25 11.29 1.05
C LEU A 77 -0.99 10.88 -0.40
N THR A 78 0.14 11.30 -0.95
CA THR A 78 0.54 10.93 -2.31
C THR A 78 0.77 9.43 -2.41
N ASP A 79 1.47 8.83 -1.45
CA ASP A 79 1.71 7.38 -1.42
C ASP A 79 0.39 6.59 -1.35
N LEU A 80 -0.57 7.05 -0.53
CA LEU A 80 -1.90 6.43 -0.45
C LEU A 80 -2.69 6.55 -1.76
N LYS A 81 -2.58 7.67 -2.47
CA LYS A 81 -3.21 7.84 -3.81
C LYS A 81 -2.58 6.94 -4.86
N ILE A 82 -1.25 6.76 -4.83
CA ILE A 82 -0.54 5.81 -5.69
C ILE A 82 -1.08 4.41 -5.45
N LEU A 83 -1.11 3.99 -4.18
CA LEU A 83 -1.59 2.66 -3.79
C LEU A 83 -3.05 2.43 -4.22
N LEU A 84 -3.92 3.42 -4.01
CA LEU A 84 -5.31 3.37 -4.47
C LEU A 84 -5.42 3.21 -5.99
N ASN A 85 -4.57 3.90 -6.76
CA ASN A 85 -4.58 3.81 -8.20
C ASN A 85 -4.16 2.43 -8.71
N VAL A 86 -3.14 1.82 -8.08
CA VAL A 86 -2.69 0.45 -8.37
C VAL A 86 -3.80 -0.56 -8.07
N ILE A 87 -4.44 -0.46 -6.90
CA ILE A 87 -5.59 -1.33 -6.55
C ILE A 87 -6.70 -1.23 -7.61
N LYS A 88 -7.04 -0.01 -8.03
CA LYS A 88 -8.07 0.24 -9.06
C LYS A 88 -7.67 -0.28 -10.44
N LYS A 89 -6.37 -0.27 -10.78
CA LYS A 89 -5.85 -0.84 -12.02
C LYS A 89 -6.00 -2.36 -12.04
N LEU A 90 -5.50 -3.06 -11.02
CA LEU A 90 -5.58 -4.53 -10.93
C LEU A 90 -7.04 -5.03 -10.94
N LYS A 91 -7.94 -4.36 -10.20
CA LYS A 91 -9.38 -4.70 -10.21
C LYS A 91 -10.04 -4.55 -11.59
N LYS A 92 -9.55 -3.66 -12.45
CA LYS A 92 -10.06 -3.49 -13.82
C LYS A 92 -9.54 -4.58 -14.75
N GLU A 93 -8.29 -5.00 -14.58
CA GLU A 93 -7.67 -6.06 -15.38
C GLU A 93 -8.31 -7.43 -15.09
N HIS A 94 -8.69 -7.70 -13.84
CA HIS A 94 -9.39 -8.93 -13.44
C HIS A 94 -10.87 -9.01 -13.87
N LYS A 95 -11.43 -7.92 -14.43
CA LYS A 95 -12.80 -7.89 -14.99
C LYS A 95 -12.85 -8.12 -16.51
N ARG A 96 -11.71 -8.32 -17.16
CA ARG A 96 -11.59 -8.65 -18.59
C ARG A 96 -11.31 -10.13 -18.78
#